data_AF-A0A4U9HM13-F1
#
_entry.id   AF-A0A4U9HM13-F1
#
_cell.length_a   1.000
_cell.length_b   1.000
_cell.length_c   1.000
_cell.angle_alpha   90.00
_cell.angle_beta   90.00
_cell.angle_gamma   90.00
#
_symmetry.space_group_name_H-M   'P 1'
#
loop_
_entity.id
_entity.type
_entity.pdbx_description
1 polymer ?
#
loop_
_entity_poly.entity_id
_entity_poly.type
_entity_poly.pdbx_seq_one_letter_code
_entity_poly.pdbx_strand_id
1 'polypeptide(L)' 'MSYCANASRYDQMQYRYCGNSGLQLPALSLGLWHNFSDGHSLSSQRALLRKAFDLGITHF' A
#
# COMPACT_ATOMS: atom_id res chain seq x y z
N MET A 1 7.36 -8.81 17.16
CA MET A 1 6.37 -7.73 17.34
C MET A 1 5.28 -7.81 16.28
N SER A 2 4.03 -7.64 16.69
CA SER A 2 2.90 -7.38 15.78
C SER A 2 3.07 -6.03 15.10
N TYR A 3 2.62 -5.90 13.85
CA TYR A 3 2.67 -4.63 13.13
C TYR A 3 1.45 -3.78 13.49
N CYS A 4 1.70 -2.52 13.87
CA CYS A 4 0.68 -1.48 14.03
C CYS A 4 0.89 -0.46 12.92
N ALA A 5 -0.14 -0.25 12.10
CA ALA A 5 -0.08 0.72 11.02
C ALA A 5 -0.03 2.16 11.56
N ASN A 6 0.61 3.05 10.80
CA ASN A 6 0.67 4.47 11.13
C ASN A 6 -0.75 5.04 11.27
N ALA A 7 -1.05 5.69 12.41
CA ALA A 7 -2.35 6.28 12.69
C ALA A 7 -2.71 7.41 11.72
N SER A 8 -1.71 8.14 11.20
CA SER A 8 -1.88 9.30 10.31
C SER A 8 -1.84 8.92 8.81
N ARG A 9 -1.93 7.64 8.46
CA ARG A 9 -1.72 7.14 7.08
C ARG A 9 -2.72 7.71 6.05
N TYR A 10 -3.86 8.22 6.50
CA TYR A 10 -4.90 8.78 5.62
C TYR A 10 -4.77 10.30 5.43
N ASP A 11 -3.89 10.97 6.17
CA ASP A 11 -3.85 12.44 6.24
C ASP A 11 -3.26 13.07 4.96
N GLN A 12 -2.37 12.34 4.28
CA GLN A 12 -1.59 12.85 3.13
C GLN A 12 -1.93 12.18 1.80
N MET A 13 -2.39 10.92 1.82
CA MET A 13 -2.73 10.21 0.58
C MET A 13 -3.98 10.82 -0.07
N GLN A 14 -3.87 11.14 -1.36
CA GLN A 14 -5.03 11.54 -2.15
C GLN A 14 -5.78 10.31 -2.65
N TYR A 15 -7.11 10.33 -2.55
CA TYR A 15 -7.99 9.28 -3.03
C TYR A 15 -8.83 9.77 -4.20
N ARG A 16 -9.00 8.94 -5.23
CA ARG A 16 -9.71 9.26 -6.48
C ARG A 16 -10.80 8.23 -6.74
N TYR A 17 -11.99 8.67 -7.14
CA TYR A 17 -13.06 7.75 -7.54
C TYR A 17 -12.68 6.97 -8.80
N CYS A 18 -12.98 5.67 -8.78
CA CYS A 18 -12.82 4.79 -9.93
C CYS A 18 -14.02 4.97 -10.88
N GLY A 19 -13.90 5.91 -11.82
CA GLY A 19 -14.99 6.26 -12.74
C GLY A 19 -16.22 6.78 -11.99
N ASN A 20 -17.40 6.28 -12.34
CA ASN A 20 -18.68 6.66 -11.71
C ASN A 20 -19.07 5.76 -10.54
N SER A 21 -18.13 4.96 -10.01
CA SER A 21 -18.38 4.09 -8.86
C SER A 21 -18.14 4.84 -7.54
N GLY A 22 -18.69 4.31 -6.44
CA GLY A 22 -18.37 4.79 -5.10
C GLY A 22 -16.99 4.35 -4.57
N LEU A 23 -16.24 3.56 -5.35
CA LEU A 23 -14.93 3.06 -4.93
C LEU A 23 -13.87 4.15 -5.12
N GLN A 24 -13.16 4.47 -4.05
CA GLN A 24 -12.00 5.36 -4.10
C GLN A 24 -10.70 4.55 -4.05
N LEU A 25 -9.79 4.83 -4.99
CA LEU A 25 -8.44 4.28 -5.05
C LEU A 25 -7.40 5.32 -4.65
N PRO A 26 -6.28 4.93 -4.04
CA PRO A 26 -5.20 5.87 -3.76
C PRO A 26 -4.60 6.38 -5.07
N ALA A 27 -4.14 7.63 -5.10
CA ALA A 27 -3.52 8.23 -6.27
C ALA A 27 -2.26 7.47 -6.73
N LEU A 28 -1.63 6.74 -5.81
CA LEU A 28 -0.53 5.79 -6.07
C LEU A 28 -0.91 4.42 -5.54
N SER A 29 -0.77 3.39 -6.37
CA SER A 29 -0.99 1.98 -6.01
C SER A 29 0.32 1.19 -6.12
N LEU A 30 0.49 0.14 -5.32
CA LEU A 30 1.71 -0.67 -5.33
C LEU A 30 1.49 -1.99 -6.07
N GLY A 31 1.97 -2.12 -7.30
CA GLY A 31 1.93 -3.40 -8.01
C GLY A 31 3.01 -4.38 -7.53
N LEU A 32 2.66 -5.66 -7.46
CA LEU A 32 3.55 -6.75 -7.00
C LEU A 32 4.32 -7.46 -8.13
N TRP A 33 4.44 -6.85 -9.31
CA TRP A 33 5.01 -7.50 -10.50
C TRP A 33 6.47 -7.95 -10.33
N HIS A 34 7.30 -7.08 -9.76
CA HIS A 34 8.70 -7.37 -9.42
C HIS A 34 8.91 -7.21 -7.92
N ASN A 35 9.94 -7.86 -7.37
CA ASN A 35 10.33 -7.83 -5.95
C ASN A 35 9.47 -8.64 -4.97
N PHE A 36 8.44 -9.34 -5.45
CA PHE A 36 7.55 -10.18 -4.64
C PHE A 36 7.60 -11.67 -5.01
N SER A 37 8.66 -12.11 -5.70
CA SER A 37 8.91 -13.52 -5.98
C SER A 37 9.80 -14.16 -4.90
N ASP A 38 9.89 -15.50 -4.92
CA ASP A 38 10.71 -16.29 -3.99
C ASP A 38 12.20 -15.91 -4.00
N GLY A 39 12.68 -15.25 -5.05
CA GLY A 39 14.04 -14.71 -5.13
C GLY A 39 14.32 -13.51 -4.21
N HIS A 40 13.28 -12.91 -3.60
CA HIS A 40 13.41 -11.79 -2.68
C HIS A 40 13.04 -12.20 -1.26
N SER A 41 13.80 -11.71 -0.27
CA SER A 41 13.52 -12.04 1.12
C SER A 41 12.11 -11.61 1.54
N LEU A 42 11.40 -12.49 2.26
CA LEU A 42 10.06 -12.19 2.78
C LEU A 42 10.08 -10.96 3.72
N SER A 43 11.20 -10.70 4.40
CA SER A 43 11.40 -9.49 5.20
C SER A 43 11.34 -8.22 4.37
N SER A 44 12.00 -8.20 3.20
CA SER A 44 12.00 -7.05 2.29
C SER A 44 10.60 -6.81 1.72
N GLN A 45 9.94 -7.87 1.26
CA GLN A 45 8.56 -7.81 0.76
C GLN A 45 7.61 -7.22 1.82
N ARG A 46 7.70 -7.73 3.06
CA ARG A 46 6.90 -7.27 4.20
C ARG A 46 7.16 -5.81 4.57
N ALA A 47 8.42 -5.36 4.51
CA ALA A 47 8.77 -3.97 4.76
C ALA A 47 8.16 -3.04 3.71
N LEU A 48 8.16 -3.46 2.45
CA LEU A 48 7.63 -2.68 1.33
C LEU A 48 6.10 -2.51 1.45
N LEU A 49 5.38 -3.59 1.73
CA LEU A 49 3.92 -3.55 1.96
C LEU A 49 3.55 -2.67 3.16
N ARG A 50 4.25 -2.82 4.29
CA ARG A 50 4.00 -2.01 5.49
C ARG A 50 4.23 -0.53 5.22
N LYS A 51 5.33 -0.19 4.55
CA LYS A 51 5.63 1.21 4.23
C LYS A 51 4.60 1.81 3.29
N ALA A 52 4.16 1.07 2.27
CA ALA A 52 3.10 1.50 1.36
C ALA A 52 1.80 1.77 2.14
N PHE A 53 1.38 0.86 3.01
CA PHE A 53 0.18 1.04 3.84
C PHE A 53 0.30 2.20 4.84
N ASP A 54 1.46 2.38 5.47
CA ASP A 54 1.74 3.50 6.37
C ASP A 54 1.71 4.87 5.66
N LEU A 55 1.89 4.88 4.34
CA LEU A 55 1.75 6.06 3.48
C LEU A 55 0.34 6.22 2.90
N GLY A 56 -0.60 5.35 3.26
CA GLY A 56 -1.98 5.39 2.79
C GLY A 56 -2.24 4.67 1.47
N ILE A 57 -1.28 3.93 0.91
CA ILE A 57 -1.55 3.07 -0.23
C ILE A 57 -2.45 1.92 0.24
N THR A 58 -3.64 1.83 -0.32
CA THR A 58 -4.69 0.84 0.02
C THR A 58 -5.01 -0.12 -1.11
N HIS A 59 -4.34 0.03 -2.26
CA HIS A 59 -4.46 -0.87 -3.40
C HIS A 59 -3.09 -1.46 -3.75
N PHE A 60 -3.07 -2.79 -3.85
CA PHE A 60 -1.91 -3.65 -4.07
C PHE A 60 -2.19 -4.62 -5.22
#